data_AF-A0A933NCK1-F1
#
_entry.id   AF-A0A933NCK1-F1
#
_cell.length_a   1.000
_cell.length_b   1.000
_cell.length_c   1.000
_cell.angle_alpha   90.00
_cell.angle_beta   90.00
_cell.angle_gamma   90.00
#
_symmetry.space_group_name_H-M   'P 1'
#
loop_
_entity.id
_entity.type
_entity.pdbx_description
1 polymer ?
#
loop_
_entity_poly.entity_id
_entity_poly.type
_entity_poly.pdbx_seq_one_letter_code
_entity_poly.pdbx_strand_id
1 'polypeptide(L)'
;MRNSKLRVAALLGVGLVACEDDPLLGISGRLVVEMLNLRAEVTSVEVKVEPGSQTSAPAARPSLEVRFDPVRVGLVRVEVTALDGSANPLDRASAYPVAIVEERESRVILDFTQGMPVPPVIEPPVTGTPGVCLGDDTNGDGTRDPLDIICASCNAADGSLSSIGDDPDCGTISCSSLDTHRLEGENSATGAPKCWFDEHPSIESDRCASAGVCKVASAGTCAAPTPRVVVEAAICELIEGCSGTTPPTKVRAPNGTLCGTDRTCVDGVCVENTPPMPAAGCADGAREGFLDMNRYPTIAGCSGAWSVGGVLETSAPACNRAGGDDGAASEGQGCASVDLCATGWHVCRGHEEVTAKAGSCADAVPPGAPDKSLFFALVQRSDDQTVCGGTGHNDVFGCGNLGTTLVPAKGCGPLTKALASTQANACGYNEAEPNLGPWQCLGGGDSHLRESELVTKAGCPNRSCSYDGQPVGSSDKGGVLCCRD
;
A
#
# COMPACT_ATOMS: atom_id res chain seq x y z
N MET A 1 -28.14 35.27 7.28
CA MET A 1 -27.71 36.50 6.56
C MET A 1 -28.95 37.27 6.16
N ARG A 2 -29.15 38.49 6.66
CA ARG A 2 -30.28 39.35 6.23
C ARG A 2 -29.73 40.31 5.17
N ASN A 3 -30.27 40.24 3.95
CA ASN A 3 -29.96 41.20 2.89
C ASN A 3 -30.67 42.52 3.21
N SER A 4 -29.92 43.52 3.67
CA SER A 4 -30.44 44.88 3.81
C SER A 4 -30.51 45.53 2.42
N LYS A 5 -31.69 46.03 2.04
CA LYS A 5 -31.91 46.79 0.79
C LYS A 5 -32.13 48.25 1.15
N LEU A 6 -31.28 49.14 0.64
CA LEU A 6 -31.55 50.58 0.67
C LEU A 6 -32.09 50.99 -0.71
N ARG A 7 -33.27 51.63 -0.72
CA ARG A 7 -33.88 52.21 -1.93
C ARG A 7 -33.90 53.71 -1.80
N VAL A 8 -33.14 54.40 -2.63
CA VAL A 8 -33.17 55.85 -2.74
C VAL A 8 -33.94 56.21 -4.01
N ALA A 9 -34.94 57.09 -3.89
CA ALA A 9 -35.72 57.59 -5.02
C ALA A 9 -35.56 59.10 -5.11
N ALA A 10 -35.04 59.59 -6.23
CA ALA A 10 -34.97 61.01 -6.55
C ALA A 10 -36.09 61.38 -7.52
N LEU A 11 -36.79 62.48 -7.26
CA LEU A 11 -37.76 63.10 -8.16
C LEU A 11 -37.04 64.20 -8.97
N LEU A 12 -36.95 64.03 -10.28
CA LEU A 12 -36.36 65.03 -11.16
C LEU A 12 -37.42 66.09 -11.50
N GLY A 13 -37.31 67.27 -10.90
CA GLY A 13 -38.09 68.46 -11.27
C GLY A 13 -37.26 69.40 -12.12
N VAL A 14 -37.18 69.16 -13.43
CA VAL A 14 -36.58 70.12 -14.37
C VAL A 14 -37.53 70.32 -15.54
N GLY A 15 -38.10 71.52 -15.65
CA GLY A 15 -38.84 71.94 -16.83
C GLY A 15 -37.85 72.32 -17.94
N LEU A 16 -37.74 71.49 -18.97
CA LEU A 16 -37.06 71.81 -20.22
C LEU A 16 -38.11 72.08 -21.30
N VAL A 17 -37.99 73.22 -21.97
CA VAL A 17 -38.81 73.60 -23.12
C VAL A 17 -38.36 72.75 -24.32
N ALA A 18 -39.29 72.03 -24.93
CA ALA A 18 -39.04 71.10 -26.04
C ALA A 18 -38.91 71.82 -27.39
N CYS A 19 -38.04 71.30 -28.27
CA CYS A 19 -38.25 71.33 -29.71
C CYS A 19 -38.94 70.01 -30.10
N GLU A 20 -39.99 70.11 -30.93
CA GLU A 20 -40.75 68.98 -31.49
C GLU A 20 -39.81 68.01 -32.25
N ASP A 21 -40.02 66.70 -32.08
CA ASP A 21 -39.48 65.56 -32.86
C ASP A 21 -38.45 64.60 -32.21
N ASP A 22 -38.20 64.64 -30.89
CA ASP A 22 -37.52 63.53 -30.19
C ASP A 22 -38.42 62.86 -29.13
N PRO A 23 -38.92 61.61 -29.36
CA PRO A 23 -39.87 60.95 -28.47
C PRO A 23 -39.30 60.51 -27.10
N LEU A 24 -38.04 60.84 -26.79
CA LEU A 24 -37.39 60.45 -25.53
C LEU A 24 -37.27 61.55 -24.47
N LEU A 25 -37.75 62.78 -24.70
CA LEU A 25 -37.50 63.89 -23.76
C LEU A 25 -38.76 64.56 -23.17
N GLY A 26 -39.88 63.84 -23.13
CA GLY A 26 -41.12 64.24 -22.45
C GLY A 26 -41.48 63.39 -21.24
N ILE A 27 -40.50 62.77 -20.57
CA ILE A 27 -40.75 61.81 -19.48
C ILE A 27 -40.26 62.36 -18.13
N SER A 28 -41.20 62.61 -17.22
CA SER A 28 -40.95 62.69 -15.78
C SER A 28 -40.61 61.29 -15.26
N GLY A 29 -39.37 60.87 -15.47
CA GLY A 29 -38.86 59.58 -15.02
C GLY A 29 -38.47 59.60 -13.54
N ARG A 30 -38.59 58.43 -12.88
CA ARG A 30 -38.08 58.18 -11.53
C ARG A 30 -36.87 57.26 -11.61
N LEU A 31 -35.75 57.69 -11.05
CA LEU A 31 -34.55 56.88 -10.94
C LEU A 31 -34.59 56.06 -9.65
N VAL A 32 -34.37 54.76 -9.75
CA VAL A 32 -34.21 53.89 -8.58
C VAL A 32 -32.80 53.31 -8.58
N VAL A 33 -32.05 53.61 -7.53
CA VAL A 33 -30.74 53.00 -7.25
C VAL A 33 -30.95 51.95 -6.18
N GLU A 34 -30.65 50.68 -6.51
CA GLU A 34 -30.73 49.57 -5.55
C GLU A 34 -29.31 49.09 -5.23
N MET A 35 -28.93 49.18 -3.96
CA MET A 35 -27.65 48.67 -3.46
C MET A 35 -27.87 47.33 -2.77
N LEU A 36 -27.14 46.31 -3.20
CA LEU A 36 -27.23 44.95 -2.65
C LEU A 36 -25.96 44.64 -1.84
N ASN A 37 -26.18 44.13 -0.63
CA ASN A 37 -25.16 43.58 0.27
C ASN A 37 -24.29 44.62 1.02
N LEU A 38 -24.94 45.59 1.68
CA LEU A 38 -24.26 46.54 2.55
C LEU A 38 -24.03 45.91 3.94
N ARG A 39 -22.77 45.70 4.32
CA ARG A 39 -22.36 45.47 5.73
C ARG A 39 -21.97 46.76 6.45
N ALA A 40 -21.91 47.89 5.76
CA ALA A 40 -21.55 49.20 6.31
C ALA A 40 -22.69 50.20 6.17
N GLU A 41 -22.78 51.14 7.12
CA GLU A 41 -23.69 52.28 7.08
C GLU A 41 -23.27 53.23 5.95
N VAL A 42 -24.06 53.30 4.87
CA VAL A 42 -23.92 54.35 3.85
C VAL A 42 -24.69 55.56 4.36
N THR A 43 -23.99 56.68 4.60
CA THR A 43 -24.58 57.90 5.17
C THR A 43 -25.28 58.79 4.14
N SER A 44 -24.76 58.89 2.91
CA SER A 44 -25.40 59.63 1.81
C SER A 44 -25.02 59.06 0.45
N VAL A 45 -25.94 59.20 -0.52
CA VAL A 45 -25.67 58.99 -1.95
C VAL A 45 -26.15 60.23 -2.68
N GLU A 46 -25.24 60.94 -3.34
CA GLU A 46 -25.59 62.06 -4.20
C GLU A 46 -25.63 61.59 -5.65
N VAL A 47 -26.72 61.93 -6.34
CA VAL A 47 -26.94 61.59 -7.75
C VAL A 47 -27.05 62.88 -8.52
N LYS A 48 -26.07 63.14 -9.40
CA LYS A 48 -26.09 64.29 -10.28
C LYS A 48 -26.39 63.84 -11.70
N VAL A 49 -27.40 64.45 -12.31
CA VAL A 49 -27.74 64.26 -13.72
C VAL A 49 -27.31 65.51 -14.45
N GLU A 50 -26.36 65.39 -15.36
CA GLU A 50 -25.96 66.52 -16.19
C GLU A 50 -26.69 66.46 -17.53
N PRO A 51 -27.38 67.56 -17.94
CA PRO A 51 -28.01 67.60 -19.25
C PRO A 51 -26.91 67.64 -20.33
N GLY A 52 -27.01 66.75 -21.32
CA GLY A 52 -26.08 66.77 -22.45
C GLY A 52 -26.14 68.11 -23.18
N SER A 53 -24.99 68.75 -23.43
CA SER A 53 -24.95 70.04 -24.12
C SER A 53 -25.35 69.84 -25.59
N GLN A 54 -26.39 70.54 -26.04
CA GLN A 54 -26.83 70.47 -27.43
C GLN A 54 -25.90 71.30 -28.33
N THR A 55 -25.02 70.63 -29.07
CA THR A 55 -24.34 71.22 -30.22
C THR A 55 -24.60 70.34 -31.45
N SER A 56 -25.59 70.73 -32.27
CA SER A 56 -25.90 70.37 -33.68
C SER A 56 -25.49 69.00 -34.27
N ALA A 57 -25.27 67.97 -33.46
CA ALA A 57 -25.03 66.58 -33.79
C ALA A 57 -25.94 65.73 -32.87
N PRO A 58 -26.22 64.43 -33.14
CA PRO A 58 -27.31 63.69 -32.48
C PRO A 58 -27.27 63.88 -30.95
N ALA A 59 -28.41 64.29 -30.40
CA ALA A 59 -28.54 64.82 -29.04
C ALA A 59 -27.77 63.95 -28.03
N ALA A 60 -26.77 64.55 -27.38
CA ALA A 60 -26.03 63.90 -26.31
C ALA A 60 -27.03 63.52 -25.20
N ARG A 61 -27.17 62.21 -24.97
CA ARG A 61 -28.03 61.67 -23.90
C ARG A 61 -27.43 62.01 -22.52
N PRO A 62 -28.25 62.17 -21.48
CA PRO A 62 -27.77 62.51 -20.15
C PRO A 62 -26.84 61.42 -19.59
N SER A 63 -25.74 61.84 -18.96
CA SER A 63 -24.90 60.97 -18.15
C SER A 63 -25.35 61.01 -16.69
N LEU A 64 -25.17 59.89 -15.99
CA LEU A 64 -25.49 59.78 -14.58
C LEU A 64 -24.19 59.60 -13.78
N GLU A 65 -23.93 60.54 -12.87
CA GLU A 65 -22.84 60.43 -11.91
C GLU A 65 -23.41 60.04 -10.54
N VAL A 66 -22.90 58.95 -9.97
CA VAL A 66 -23.21 58.52 -8.60
C VAL A 66 -21.95 58.64 -7.76
N ARG A 67 -22.05 59.40 -6.66
CA ARG A 67 -20.95 59.61 -5.71
C ARG A 67 -21.24 58.91 -4.39
N PHE A 68 -20.19 58.32 -3.83
CA PHE A 68 -20.23 57.66 -2.53
C PHE A 68 -19.27 58.38 -1.58
N ASP A 69 -19.75 58.71 -0.39
CA ASP A 69 -18.89 59.14 0.70
C ASP A 69 -17.96 57.99 1.14
N PRO A 70 -16.79 58.29 1.75
CA PRO A 70 -15.85 57.26 2.18
C PRO A 70 -16.51 56.28 3.16
N VAL A 71 -16.53 54.99 2.80
CA VAL A 71 -17.06 53.89 3.63
C VAL A 71 -15.98 52.82 3.85
N ARG A 72 -16.09 52.08 4.95
CA ARG A 72 -15.20 50.93 5.22
C ARG A 72 -15.49 49.81 4.23
N VAL A 73 -14.41 49.33 3.61
CA VAL A 73 -14.30 48.46 2.42
C VAL A 73 -15.48 47.51 2.17
N GLY A 74 -15.99 47.53 0.94
CA GLY A 74 -17.00 46.59 0.45
C GLY A 74 -17.11 46.56 -1.08
N LEU A 75 -17.56 45.43 -1.62
CA LEU A 75 -17.93 45.29 -3.03
C LEU A 75 -19.39 45.75 -3.20
N VAL A 76 -19.62 46.79 -3.99
CA VAL A 76 -20.96 47.31 -4.24
C VAL A 76 -21.39 46.98 -5.68
N ARG A 77 -22.61 46.47 -5.81
CA ARG A 77 -23.34 46.38 -7.09
C ARG A 77 -24.26 47.58 -7.19
N VAL A 78 -24.11 48.35 -8.25
CA VAL A 78 -24.99 49.49 -8.55
C VAL A 78 -25.87 49.08 -9.73
N GLU A 79 -27.18 49.01 -9.49
CA GLU A 79 -28.18 48.88 -10.56
C GLU A 79 -28.98 50.18 -10.67
N VAL A 80 -29.08 50.69 -11.89
CA VAL A 80 -29.88 51.86 -12.23
C VAL A 80 -30.92 51.44 -13.26
N THR A 81 -32.19 51.69 -12.95
CA THR A 81 -33.30 51.43 -13.87
C THR A 81 -34.02 52.75 -14.17
N ALA A 82 -34.12 53.08 -15.46
CA ALA A 82 -34.93 54.20 -15.93
C ALA A 82 -36.39 53.76 -16.05
N LEU A 83 -37.33 54.57 -15.57
CA LEU A 83 -38.76 54.27 -15.61
C LEU A 83 -39.51 55.30 -16.47
N ASP A 84 -40.59 54.88 -17.14
CA ASP A 84 -41.54 55.79 -17.79
C ASP A 84 -42.42 56.53 -16.76
N GLY A 85 -43.26 57.46 -17.24
CA GLY A 85 -44.19 58.22 -16.39
C GLY A 85 -45.26 57.36 -15.69
N SER A 86 -45.41 56.08 -16.06
CA SER A 86 -46.28 55.09 -15.42
C SER A 86 -45.52 54.11 -14.52
N ALA A 87 -44.24 54.37 -14.25
CA ALA A 87 -43.31 53.57 -13.46
C ALA A 87 -42.94 52.19 -14.06
N ASN A 88 -43.13 51.98 -15.37
CA ASN A 88 -42.62 50.78 -16.05
C ASN A 88 -41.15 50.97 -16.45
N PRO A 89 -40.30 49.93 -16.35
CA PRO A 89 -38.88 50.04 -16.71
C PRO A 89 -38.69 50.21 -18.22
N LEU A 90 -37.97 51.27 -18.60
CA LEU A 90 -37.59 51.57 -19.98
C LEU A 90 -36.22 51.00 -20.34
N ASP A 91 -35.25 51.14 -19.42
CA ASP A 91 -33.88 50.66 -19.63
C ASP A 91 -33.20 50.37 -18.28
N ARG A 92 -32.16 49.51 -18.29
CA ARG A 92 -31.43 49.10 -17.09
C ARG A 92 -29.94 49.03 -17.36
N ALA A 93 -29.17 49.78 -16.58
CA ALA A 93 -27.71 49.70 -16.54
C ALA A 93 -27.24 49.14 -15.20
N SER A 94 -26.13 48.41 -15.21
CA SER A 94 -25.56 47.86 -13.98
C SER A 94 -24.04 47.74 -14.07
N ALA A 95 -23.36 48.02 -12.94
CA ALA A 95 -21.91 47.91 -12.81
C ALA A 95 -21.52 46.88 -11.74
N TYR A 96 -20.53 46.02 -12.06
CA TYR A 96 -20.12 44.88 -11.23
C TYR A 96 -18.61 44.65 -11.20
N PRO A 97 -18.10 44.17 -10.05
CA PRO A 97 -18.30 44.78 -8.74
C PRO A 97 -17.29 45.92 -8.56
N VAL A 98 -17.74 47.07 -8.03
CA VAL A 98 -16.83 48.20 -7.78
C VAL A 98 -16.27 48.04 -6.37
N ALA A 99 -14.95 47.90 -6.26
CA ALA A 99 -14.26 47.87 -4.98
C ALA A 99 -14.11 49.31 -4.47
N ILE A 100 -14.77 49.63 -3.35
CA ILE A 100 -14.60 50.92 -2.69
C ILE A 100 -13.46 50.76 -1.68
N VAL A 101 -12.38 51.52 -1.90
CA VAL A 101 -11.18 51.53 -1.05
C VAL A 101 -11.35 52.60 0.03
N GLU A 102 -10.88 52.34 1.26
CA GLU A 102 -11.01 53.28 2.38
C GLU A 102 -10.41 54.67 2.07
N GLU A 103 -11.05 55.71 2.59
CA GLU A 103 -10.61 57.12 2.57
C GLU A 103 -10.53 57.82 1.20
N ARG A 104 -11.16 57.26 0.14
CA ARG A 104 -11.23 57.92 -1.18
C ARG A 104 -12.67 58.04 -1.70
N GLU A 105 -13.02 59.22 -2.21
CA GLU A 105 -14.26 59.43 -2.97
C GLU A 105 -14.20 58.58 -4.24
N SER A 106 -15.15 57.66 -4.39
CA SER A 106 -15.24 56.80 -5.57
C SER A 106 -16.36 57.30 -6.49
N ARG A 107 -16.04 57.48 -7.77
CA ARG A 107 -16.98 57.93 -8.79
C ARG A 107 -17.30 56.80 -9.76
N VAL A 108 -18.59 56.58 -9.97
CA VAL A 108 -19.07 55.65 -11.00
C VAL A 108 -19.89 56.46 -11.99
N ILE A 109 -19.40 56.52 -13.23
CA ILE A 109 -20.10 57.13 -14.35
C ILE A 109 -20.77 56.02 -15.14
N LEU A 110 -22.08 56.09 -15.28
CA LEU A 110 -22.85 55.15 -16.09
C LEU A 110 -23.26 55.85 -17.39
N ASP A 111 -22.77 55.32 -18.51
CA ASP A 111 -23.09 55.79 -19.85
C ASP A 111 -24.10 54.83 -20.50
N PHE A 112 -25.25 55.37 -20.90
CA PHE A 112 -26.35 54.62 -21.51
C PHE A 112 -26.25 54.57 -23.05
N THR A 113 -25.16 55.07 -23.64
CA THR A 113 -24.98 55.10 -25.11
C THR A 113 -24.46 53.78 -25.70
N GLN A 114 -23.86 52.90 -24.88
CA GLN A 114 -23.27 51.65 -25.34
C GLN A 114 -23.99 50.47 -24.67
N GLY A 115 -24.60 49.60 -25.49
CA GLY A 115 -25.47 48.51 -25.04
C GLY A 115 -24.83 47.37 -24.23
N MET A 116 -23.68 47.61 -23.58
CA MET A 116 -23.07 46.79 -22.51
C MET A 116 -22.10 47.66 -21.68
N PRO A 117 -21.89 47.36 -20.38
CA PRO A 117 -21.11 48.23 -19.51
C PRO A 117 -19.62 48.24 -19.88
N VAL A 118 -19.09 49.42 -20.19
CA VAL A 118 -17.64 49.69 -20.27
C VAL A 118 -17.08 49.67 -18.84
N PRO A 119 -15.94 49.01 -18.57
CA PRO A 119 -15.30 49.06 -17.26
C PRO A 119 -14.94 50.51 -16.87
N PRO A 120 -15.02 50.88 -15.59
CA PRO A 120 -14.83 52.26 -15.15
C PRO A 120 -13.44 52.77 -15.55
N VAL A 121 -13.41 53.91 -16.22
CA VAL A 121 -12.16 54.65 -16.47
C VAL A 121 -11.80 55.37 -15.17
N ILE A 122 -10.72 54.95 -14.54
CA ILE A 122 -10.11 55.67 -13.42
C ILE A 122 -9.12 56.65 -14.04
N GLU A 123 -9.46 57.93 -14.07
CA GLU A 123 -8.52 58.95 -14.54
C GLU A 123 -7.36 59.12 -13.54
N PRO A 124 -6.11 59.22 -14.02
CA PRO A 124 -4.95 59.45 -13.15
C PRO A 124 -4.95 60.88 -12.59
N PRO A 125 -4.30 61.10 -11.43
CA PRO A 125 -4.26 62.41 -10.80
C PRO A 125 -3.53 63.44 -11.66
N VAL A 126 -3.98 64.68 -11.55
CA VAL A 126 -3.39 65.85 -12.20
C VAL A 126 -1.93 66.03 -11.76
N THR A 127 -1.06 66.28 -12.73
CA THR A 127 0.39 66.38 -12.63
C THR A 127 0.89 67.33 -11.53
N GLY A 128 1.75 66.82 -10.63
CA GLY A 128 2.43 67.64 -9.62
C GLY A 128 2.95 66.93 -8.36
N THR A 129 2.74 65.63 -8.19
CA THR A 129 3.12 64.92 -6.95
C THR A 129 4.51 64.26 -7.07
N PRO A 130 5.39 64.37 -6.05
CA PRO A 130 6.67 63.65 -6.02
C PRO A 130 6.45 62.13 -6.12
N GLY A 131 7.20 61.45 -6.99
CA GLY A 131 7.18 59.98 -7.12
C GLY A 131 7.09 59.39 -8.54
N VAL A 132 7.25 60.18 -9.61
CA VAL A 132 7.29 59.63 -10.98
C VAL A 132 8.73 59.41 -11.43
N CYS A 133 9.14 58.15 -11.60
CA CYS A 133 10.38 57.79 -12.29
C CYS A 133 10.11 57.96 -13.79
N LEU A 134 10.82 58.90 -14.40
CA LEU A 134 10.89 59.00 -15.84
C LEU A 134 12.00 58.04 -16.26
N GLY A 135 11.69 57.10 -17.16
CA GLY A 135 12.70 56.23 -17.76
C GLY A 135 13.83 57.09 -18.32
N ASP A 136 15.06 56.80 -17.88
CA ASP A 136 16.25 57.47 -18.39
C ASP A 136 16.47 56.99 -19.82
N ASP A 137 16.76 57.92 -20.71
CA ASP A 137 17.17 57.63 -22.09
C ASP A 137 18.58 57.01 -22.04
N THR A 138 18.64 55.69 -21.93
CA THR A 138 19.89 54.95 -21.79
C THR A 138 20.72 54.91 -23.06
N ASN A 139 20.16 55.29 -24.21
CA ASN A 139 20.85 55.28 -25.50
C ASN A 139 21.26 56.69 -25.98
N GLY A 140 20.73 57.75 -25.36
CA GLY A 140 21.07 59.15 -25.59
C GLY A 140 20.44 59.79 -26.82
N ASP A 141 19.40 59.18 -27.41
CA ASP A 141 18.75 59.65 -28.65
C ASP A 141 17.62 60.68 -28.43
N GLY A 142 17.30 61.00 -27.17
CA GLY A 142 16.29 61.98 -26.79
C GLY A 142 14.85 61.46 -26.91
N THR A 143 14.65 60.19 -27.24
CA THR A 143 13.34 59.52 -27.21
C THR A 143 13.26 58.61 -25.98
N ARG A 144 12.13 58.68 -25.25
CA ARG A 144 11.91 57.79 -24.11
C ARG A 144 11.65 56.38 -24.67
N ASP A 145 12.59 55.46 -24.48
CA ASP A 145 12.39 54.05 -24.82
C ASP A 145 11.28 53.46 -23.92
N PRO A 146 10.09 53.11 -24.46
CA PRO A 146 8.98 52.60 -23.66
C PRO A 146 9.16 51.13 -23.23
N LEU A 147 10.32 50.53 -23.47
CA LEU A 147 10.54 49.09 -23.33
C LEU A 147 11.47 48.68 -22.17
N ASP A 148 12.17 49.62 -21.50
CA ASP A 148 13.18 49.26 -20.48
C ASP A 148 12.71 49.38 -19.01
N ILE A 149 11.43 49.68 -18.75
CA ILE A 149 10.88 49.68 -17.39
C ILE A 149 10.16 48.36 -17.14
N ILE A 150 10.93 47.29 -16.92
CA ILE A 150 10.33 45.95 -16.82
C ILE A 150 9.76 45.70 -15.42
N CYS A 151 10.40 46.15 -14.31
CA CYS A 151 9.80 46.09 -12.96
C CYS A 151 10.36 47.15 -12.01
N ALA A 152 9.95 48.41 -12.14
CA ALA A 152 10.31 49.43 -11.14
C ALA A 152 9.08 50.24 -10.73
N SER A 153 8.66 50.11 -9.46
CA SER A 153 7.88 51.14 -8.80
C SER A 153 8.83 52.07 -8.04
N CYS A 154 8.59 53.38 -8.14
CA CYS A 154 9.41 54.38 -7.47
C CYS A 154 9.10 54.35 -5.98
N ASN A 155 10.12 54.20 -5.15
CA ASN A 155 9.88 54.34 -3.73
C ASN A 155 9.60 55.82 -3.42
N ALA A 156 8.39 56.12 -2.93
CA ALA A 156 7.85 57.48 -2.85
C ALA A 156 8.62 58.41 -1.88
N ALA A 157 9.54 57.87 -1.06
CA ALA A 157 10.23 58.61 -0.01
C ALA A 157 11.56 59.23 -0.43
N ASP A 158 12.27 58.69 -1.42
CA ASP A 158 13.62 59.16 -1.78
C ASP A 158 13.93 59.18 -3.29
N GLY A 159 13.01 58.72 -4.14
CA GLY A 159 13.23 58.67 -5.59
C GLY A 159 14.24 57.62 -6.03
N SER A 160 14.61 56.67 -5.15
CA SER A 160 15.43 55.53 -5.54
C SER A 160 14.61 54.54 -6.39
N LEU A 161 15.24 54.00 -7.43
CA LEU A 161 14.69 52.88 -8.20
C LEU A 161 14.85 51.61 -7.35
N SER A 162 13.73 50.98 -7.02
CA SER A 162 13.76 49.57 -6.58
C SER A 162 14.39 48.74 -7.70
N SER A 163 15.20 47.74 -7.35
CA SER A 163 15.90 46.91 -8.36
C SER A 163 14.91 46.38 -9.40
N ILE A 164 15.30 46.43 -10.68
CA ILE A 164 14.49 46.15 -11.89
C ILE A 164 13.73 44.79 -11.88
N GLY A 165 13.97 43.91 -10.90
CA GLY A 165 13.27 42.64 -10.72
C GLY A 165 12.17 42.60 -9.65
N ASP A 166 12.06 43.60 -8.76
CA ASP A 166 11.20 43.47 -7.55
C ASP A 166 10.20 44.61 -7.35
N ASP A 167 8.92 44.25 -7.40
CA ASP A 167 7.80 45.07 -6.95
C ASP A 167 7.43 44.68 -5.50
N PRO A 168 7.48 45.62 -4.53
CA PRO A 168 7.03 45.35 -3.16
C PRO A 168 5.58 44.84 -3.09
N ASP A 169 4.72 45.23 -4.04
CA ASP A 169 3.31 44.82 -4.07
C ASP A 169 3.12 43.33 -4.34
N CYS A 170 4.13 42.65 -4.93
CA CYS A 170 4.05 41.22 -5.20
C CYS A 170 4.18 40.34 -3.95
N GLY A 171 4.62 40.88 -2.81
CA GLY A 171 4.86 40.10 -1.60
C GLY A 171 5.77 38.88 -1.81
N THR A 172 5.88 37.97 -0.86
CA THR A 172 6.66 36.74 -1.07
C THR A 172 5.88 35.78 -1.97
N ILE A 173 6.49 35.30 -3.05
CA ILE A 173 5.88 34.25 -3.89
C ILE A 173 6.18 32.91 -3.24
N SER A 174 5.16 32.28 -2.65
CA SER A 174 5.30 30.97 -2.02
C SER A 174 5.46 29.86 -3.07
N CYS A 175 6.54 29.10 -2.95
CA CYS A 175 6.78 27.90 -3.76
C CYS A 175 6.34 26.60 -3.04
N SER A 176 5.70 26.70 -1.86
CA SER A 176 5.35 25.53 -1.04
C SER A 176 4.35 24.58 -1.69
N SER A 177 3.63 25.01 -2.73
CA SER A 177 2.77 24.13 -3.52
C SER A 177 3.55 23.13 -4.39
N LEU A 178 4.87 23.32 -4.53
CA LEU A 178 5.78 22.43 -5.25
C LEU A 178 6.52 21.46 -4.33
N ASP A 179 6.36 21.59 -3.01
CA ASP A 179 7.00 20.70 -2.04
C ASP A 179 6.47 19.27 -2.21
N THR A 180 7.38 18.29 -2.26
CA THR A 180 7.00 16.89 -2.47
C THR A 180 7.83 15.92 -1.63
N HIS A 181 7.24 14.76 -1.34
CA HIS A 181 7.97 13.62 -0.79
C HIS A 181 8.37 12.64 -1.89
N ARG A 182 9.57 12.06 -1.77
CA ARG A 182 10.03 10.97 -2.63
C ARG A 182 10.74 9.87 -1.84
N LEU A 183 10.53 8.63 -2.25
CA LEU A 183 11.19 7.45 -1.71
C LEU A 183 12.48 7.15 -2.49
N GLU A 184 13.58 6.91 -1.77
CA GLU A 184 14.86 6.47 -2.35
C GLU A 184 15.37 5.22 -1.63
N GLY A 185 15.96 4.30 -2.38
CA GLY A 185 16.37 2.98 -1.89
C GLY A 185 15.32 1.90 -2.13
N GLU A 186 15.73 0.64 -1.98
CA GLU A 186 14.82 -0.49 -2.10
C GLU A 186 14.01 -0.69 -0.82
N ASN A 187 12.70 -0.79 -0.96
CA ASN A 187 11.81 -1.18 0.13
C ASN A 187 11.80 -2.72 0.27
N SER A 188 12.98 -3.32 0.40
CA SER A 188 13.21 -4.76 0.49
C SER A 188 13.78 -5.14 1.86
N ALA A 189 13.77 -6.43 2.18
CA ALA A 189 14.31 -6.97 3.43
C ALA A 189 15.78 -6.58 3.69
N THR A 190 16.53 -6.25 2.64
CA THR A 190 17.94 -5.90 2.69
C THR A 190 18.22 -4.43 2.34
N GLY A 191 17.19 -3.69 1.90
CA GLY A 191 17.32 -2.28 1.54
C GLY A 191 17.25 -1.36 2.76
N ALA A 192 17.78 -0.15 2.59
CA ALA A 192 17.68 0.93 3.57
C ALA A 192 16.86 2.08 2.96
N PRO A 193 15.53 1.97 2.88
CA PRO A 193 14.71 2.99 2.24
C PRO A 193 14.72 4.28 3.07
N LYS A 194 14.80 5.41 2.36
CA LYS A 194 14.77 6.76 2.91
C LYS A 194 13.64 7.55 2.27
N CYS A 195 12.92 8.29 3.11
CA CYS A 195 11.96 9.27 2.62
C CYS A 195 12.57 10.66 2.66
N TRP A 196 12.57 11.31 1.50
CA TRP A 196 13.05 12.67 1.31
C TRP A 196 11.86 13.63 1.20
N PHE A 197 12.04 14.82 1.73
CA PHE A 197 11.19 15.98 1.48
C PHE A 197 11.99 17.00 0.68
N ASP A 198 11.50 17.33 -0.50
CA ASP A 198 12.11 18.28 -1.43
C ASP A 198 11.43 19.65 -1.22
N GLU A 199 12.08 20.53 -0.45
CA GLU A 199 11.54 21.84 -0.06
C GLU A 199 11.95 22.93 -1.06
N HIS A 200 10.98 23.62 -1.66
CA HIS A 200 11.22 24.73 -2.58
C HIS A 200 11.20 26.07 -1.83
N PRO A 201 12.32 26.81 -1.78
CA PRO A 201 12.37 28.09 -1.10
C PRO A 201 11.45 29.10 -1.79
N SER A 202 10.84 29.97 -0.99
CA SER A 202 10.03 31.08 -1.52
C SER A 202 10.90 32.10 -2.24
N ILE A 203 10.31 32.80 -3.20
CA ILE A 203 11.01 33.82 -3.98
C ILE A 203 10.86 35.15 -3.26
N GLU A 204 11.97 35.69 -2.77
CA GLU A 204 12.06 36.99 -2.10
C GLU A 204 12.60 38.10 -3.01
N SER A 205 13.17 37.74 -4.16
CA SER A 205 13.72 38.67 -5.14
C SER A 205 13.38 38.29 -6.59
N ASP A 206 13.40 39.23 -7.52
CA ASP A 206 13.03 39.04 -8.93
C ASP A 206 11.59 38.48 -9.11
N ARG A 207 10.63 39.08 -8.39
CA ARG A 207 9.26 38.57 -8.27
C ARG A 207 8.31 38.99 -9.40
N CYS A 208 8.74 39.85 -10.31
CA CYS A 208 7.85 40.46 -11.30
C CYS A 208 8.06 39.90 -12.70
N ALA A 209 6.96 39.58 -13.38
CA ALA A 209 6.98 39.16 -14.78
C ALA A 209 6.95 40.38 -15.73
N SER A 210 6.24 41.44 -15.32
CA SER A 210 6.19 42.76 -15.94
C SER A 210 5.65 43.76 -14.91
N ALA A 211 5.67 45.07 -15.22
CA ALA A 211 5.10 46.12 -14.37
C ALA A 211 3.65 45.78 -13.95
N GLY A 212 3.39 45.72 -12.64
CA GLY A 212 2.09 45.37 -12.07
C GLY A 212 1.67 43.90 -12.22
N VAL A 213 2.54 43.01 -12.69
CA VAL A 213 2.25 41.57 -12.85
C VAL A 213 3.32 40.73 -12.13
N CYS A 214 2.89 40.01 -11.10
CA CYS A 214 3.75 39.11 -10.34
C CYS A 214 3.98 37.79 -11.09
N LYS A 215 5.17 37.20 -10.90
CA LYS A 215 5.44 35.84 -11.38
C LYS A 215 4.54 34.84 -10.65
N VAL A 216 4.13 33.80 -11.36
CA VAL A 216 3.44 32.66 -10.76
C VAL A 216 4.49 31.65 -10.28
N ALA A 217 4.27 31.06 -9.10
CA ALA A 217 5.10 29.97 -8.61
C ALA A 217 5.05 28.80 -9.60
N SER A 218 6.19 28.44 -10.14
CA SER A 218 6.33 27.34 -11.10
C SER A 218 7.74 26.74 -11.01
N ALA A 219 7.93 25.54 -11.56
CA ALA A 219 9.26 24.92 -11.61
C ALA A 219 10.30 25.75 -12.37
N GLY A 220 9.88 26.66 -13.26
CA GLY A 220 10.79 27.60 -13.95
C GLY A 220 11.08 28.88 -13.17
N THR A 221 10.27 29.20 -12.15
CA THR A 221 10.41 30.42 -11.34
C THR A 221 11.09 30.14 -10.01
N CYS A 222 10.76 29.00 -9.38
CA CYS A 222 11.26 28.61 -8.08
C CYS A 222 12.66 28.00 -8.22
N ALA A 223 13.52 28.22 -7.22
CA ALA A 223 14.82 27.57 -7.17
C ALA A 223 14.65 26.03 -7.06
N ALA A 224 15.72 25.31 -7.42
CA ALA A 224 15.79 23.87 -7.22
C ALA A 224 15.53 23.52 -5.73
N PRO A 225 14.83 22.41 -5.46
CA PRO A 225 14.49 22.06 -4.09
C PRO A 225 15.73 21.71 -3.28
N THR A 226 15.66 21.94 -1.97
CA THR A 226 16.67 21.47 -1.02
C THR A 226 16.19 20.15 -0.41
N PRO A 227 16.80 19.00 -0.77
CA PRO A 227 16.37 17.70 -0.25
C PRO A 227 16.76 17.55 1.22
N ARG A 228 15.81 17.08 2.06
CA ARG A 228 16.10 16.65 3.44
C ARG A 228 15.48 15.30 3.75
N VAL A 229 16.18 14.49 4.53
CA VAL A 229 15.64 13.20 5.02
C VAL A 229 14.65 13.48 6.14
N VAL A 230 13.43 12.96 6.01
CA VAL A 230 12.38 13.10 7.04
C VAL A 230 12.15 11.80 7.81
N VAL A 231 12.36 10.65 7.17
CA VAL A 231 12.21 9.32 7.80
C VAL A 231 13.23 8.36 7.20
N GLU A 232 13.93 7.60 8.06
CA GLU A 232 14.76 6.45 7.68
C GLU A 232 14.14 5.18 8.27
N ALA A 233 13.95 4.13 7.46
CA ALA A 233 13.43 2.85 7.93
C ALA A 233 14.55 1.80 8.06
N ALA A 234 14.51 1.03 9.15
CA ALA A 234 15.40 -0.11 9.36
C ALA A 234 14.89 -1.36 8.62
N ILE A 235 15.66 -2.45 8.71
CA ILE A 235 15.29 -3.77 8.17
C ILE A 235 13.89 -4.15 8.68
N CYS A 236 12.93 -4.30 7.75
CA CYS A 236 11.51 -4.66 7.97
C CYS A 236 10.59 -3.57 8.54
N GLU A 237 10.99 -2.30 8.49
CA GLU A 237 10.06 -1.17 8.63
C GLU A 237 9.64 -0.69 7.23
N LEU A 238 8.34 -0.47 6.99
CA LEU A 238 7.84 0.16 5.77
C LEU A 238 7.65 1.66 6.00
N ILE A 239 7.87 2.48 4.95
CA ILE A 239 7.52 3.91 4.97
C ILE A 239 6.21 4.09 4.19
N GLU A 240 5.15 4.50 4.88
CA GLU A 240 3.89 4.92 4.24
C GLU A 240 3.86 6.44 4.04
N GLY A 241 3.11 6.90 3.04
CA GLY A 241 2.92 8.33 2.77
C GLY A 241 4.11 9.02 2.09
N CYS A 242 5.17 8.29 1.72
CA CYS A 242 6.36 8.85 1.07
C CYS A 242 6.16 9.24 -0.42
N SER A 243 4.92 9.21 -0.90
CA SER A 243 4.54 9.71 -2.21
C SER A 243 3.43 10.75 -2.04
N GLY A 244 3.69 11.99 -2.45
CA GLY A 244 2.72 13.08 -2.41
C GLY A 244 2.91 14.06 -1.24
N THR A 245 1.80 14.61 -0.74
CA THR A 245 1.78 15.71 0.24
C THR A 245 1.52 15.26 1.68
N THR A 246 1.27 13.97 1.91
CA THR A 246 1.05 13.42 3.26
C THR A 246 2.38 13.27 4.01
N PRO A 247 2.43 13.61 5.32
CA PRO A 247 3.60 13.35 6.13
C PRO A 247 3.91 11.84 6.17
N PRO A 248 5.15 11.42 5.89
CA PRO A 248 5.52 10.01 5.91
C PRO A 248 5.53 9.46 7.33
N THR A 249 5.13 8.19 7.49
CA THR A 249 5.13 7.49 8.78
C THR A 249 5.86 6.14 8.67
N LYS A 250 6.46 5.73 9.78
CA LYS A 250 7.00 4.37 9.91
C LYS A 250 5.87 3.40 10.26
N VAL A 251 5.73 2.36 9.47
CA VAL A 251 4.84 1.23 9.79
C VAL A 251 5.70 0.05 10.23
N ARG A 252 5.44 -0.44 11.45
CA ARG A 252 6.07 -1.64 12.01
C ARG A 252 5.19 -2.85 11.71
N ALA A 253 5.78 -4.04 11.66
CA ALA A 253 5.02 -5.28 11.70
C ALA A 253 4.01 -5.26 12.88
N PRO A 254 2.85 -5.93 12.79
CA PRO A 254 1.76 -5.84 13.78
C PRO A 254 2.15 -6.13 15.24
N ASN A 255 3.29 -6.80 15.48
CA ASN A 255 3.81 -7.09 16.81
C ASN A 255 4.91 -6.12 17.29
N GLY A 256 5.30 -5.14 16.49
CA GLY A 256 6.31 -4.13 16.83
C GLY A 256 7.77 -4.63 16.85
N THR A 257 8.00 -5.91 16.53
CA THR A 257 9.30 -6.59 16.69
C THR A 257 10.10 -6.58 15.40
N LEU A 258 11.40 -6.32 15.50
CA LEU A 258 12.37 -6.62 14.44
C LEU A 258 12.26 -8.11 14.07
N CYS A 259 12.32 -8.46 12.78
CA CYS A 259 12.39 -9.88 12.42
C CYS A 259 13.69 -10.44 13.03
N GLY A 260 13.58 -11.26 14.07
CA GLY A 260 14.73 -11.90 14.72
C GLY A 260 15.45 -12.86 13.78
N THR A 261 16.48 -13.55 14.28
CA THR A 261 17.24 -14.56 13.51
C THR A 261 16.38 -15.75 13.05
N ASP A 262 15.19 -15.89 13.61
CA ASP A 262 14.23 -16.97 13.41
C ASP A 262 13.07 -16.61 12.46
N ARG A 263 13.09 -15.44 11.79
CA ARG A 263 12.04 -15.00 10.86
C ARG A 263 12.64 -14.37 9.59
N THR A 264 12.06 -14.62 8.42
CA THR A 264 12.40 -13.96 7.14
C THR A 264 11.35 -12.92 6.81
N CYS A 265 11.76 -11.82 6.19
CA CYS A 265 10.84 -10.80 5.69
C CYS A 265 10.38 -11.15 4.28
N VAL A 266 9.08 -11.39 4.13
CA VAL A 266 8.43 -11.61 2.84
C VAL A 266 7.35 -10.55 2.70
N ASP A 267 7.50 -9.67 1.72
CA ASP A 267 6.56 -8.57 1.42
C ASP A 267 6.21 -7.67 2.62
N GLY A 268 7.20 -7.36 3.46
CA GLY A 268 7.01 -6.51 4.64
C GLY A 268 6.40 -7.23 5.86
N VAL A 269 6.25 -8.55 5.80
CA VAL A 269 5.74 -9.38 6.89
C VAL A 269 6.85 -10.31 7.42
N CYS A 270 7.07 -10.33 8.74
CA CYS A 270 7.97 -11.30 9.36
C CYS A 270 7.33 -12.71 9.41
N VAL A 271 7.68 -13.57 8.46
CA VAL A 271 7.31 -15.00 8.45
C VAL A 271 8.34 -15.83 9.19
N GLU A 272 7.94 -16.89 9.89
CA GLU A 272 8.89 -17.75 10.60
C GLU A 272 9.85 -18.47 9.64
N ASN A 273 11.13 -18.52 10.01
CA ASN A 273 12.15 -19.39 9.42
C ASN A 273 11.93 -20.83 9.87
N THR A 274 10.69 -21.33 9.84
CA THR A 274 10.52 -22.76 9.77
C THR A 274 11.01 -23.15 8.38
N PRO A 275 12.14 -23.87 8.24
CA PRO A 275 12.45 -24.49 6.96
C PRO A 275 11.17 -25.24 6.54
N PRO A 276 10.76 -25.18 5.26
CA PRO A 276 9.58 -25.90 4.81
C PRO A 276 9.72 -27.33 5.34
N MET A 277 8.87 -27.68 6.32
CA MET A 277 8.91 -29.02 6.91
C MET A 277 8.90 -29.99 5.74
N PRO A 278 9.83 -30.97 5.68
CA PRO A 278 9.92 -31.86 4.53
C PRO A 278 8.53 -32.43 4.27
N ALA A 279 7.87 -31.97 3.20
CA ALA A 279 6.48 -32.33 2.92
C ALA A 279 6.35 -33.84 2.67
N ALA A 280 7.46 -34.46 2.28
CA ALA A 280 7.60 -35.89 2.07
C ALA A 280 7.45 -36.72 3.36
N GLY A 281 7.68 -36.18 4.55
CA GLY A 281 7.57 -36.92 5.82
C GLY A 281 8.68 -37.90 6.15
N CYS A 282 9.45 -38.34 5.16
CA CYS A 282 10.67 -39.12 5.34
C CYS A 282 11.90 -38.20 5.43
N ALA A 283 12.90 -38.63 6.19
CA ALA A 283 14.03 -37.80 6.56
C ALA A 283 14.99 -37.49 5.40
N ASP A 284 15.11 -38.39 4.43
CA ASP A 284 15.86 -38.22 3.19
C ASP A 284 15.06 -37.51 2.08
N GLY A 285 13.77 -37.25 2.32
CA GLY A 285 12.90 -36.51 1.41
C GLY A 285 12.24 -37.35 0.32
N ALA A 286 12.45 -38.67 0.30
CA ALA A 286 11.80 -39.60 -0.62
C ALA A 286 10.69 -40.39 0.09
N ARG A 287 9.63 -40.78 -0.64
CA ARG A 287 8.59 -41.69 -0.10
C ARG A 287 8.67 -42.98 -0.89
N GLU A 288 8.58 -44.11 -0.21
CA GLU A 288 8.58 -45.44 -0.84
C GLU A 288 7.20 -46.12 -0.68
N GLY A 289 6.43 -45.68 0.32
CA GLY A 289 5.01 -45.98 0.46
C GLY A 289 4.18 -44.71 0.59
N PHE A 290 2.88 -44.77 0.25
CA PHE A 290 1.98 -43.61 0.28
C PHE A 290 2.50 -42.41 -0.54
N LEU A 291 2.86 -42.69 -1.80
CA LEU A 291 3.58 -41.77 -2.69
C LEU A 291 2.82 -40.48 -3.04
N ASP A 292 1.49 -40.55 -3.13
CA ASP A 292 0.65 -39.41 -3.50
C ASP A 292 0.51 -38.44 -2.31
N MET A 293 1.27 -37.34 -2.32
CA MET A 293 1.26 -36.32 -1.27
C MET A 293 -0.08 -35.57 -1.15
N ASN A 294 -0.88 -35.51 -2.22
CA ASN A 294 -2.20 -34.86 -2.16
C ASN A 294 -3.20 -35.78 -1.44
N ARG A 295 -3.09 -37.08 -1.67
CA ARG A 295 -3.94 -38.09 -1.02
C ARG A 295 -3.47 -38.41 0.41
N TYR A 296 -2.16 -38.41 0.65
CA TYR A 296 -1.53 -38.80 1.92
C TYR A 296 -0.65 -37.69 2.53
N PRO A 297 -1.23 -36.51 2.85
CA PRO A 297 -0.45 -35.37 3.34
C PRO A 297 0.12 -35.55 4.76
N THR A 298 -0.31 -36.58 5.50
CA THR A 298 0.00 -36.75 6.94
C THR A 298 0.52 -38.14 7.29
N ILE A 299 0.82 -38.97 6.30
CA ILE A 299 1.44 -40.29 6.45
C ILE A 299 2.36 -40.57 5.27
N ALA A 300 3.50 -41.21 5.52
CA ALA A 300 4.48 -41.62 4.53
C ALA A 300 5.05 -43.00 4.89
N GLY A 301 5.31 -43.84 3.89
CA GLY A 301 6.15 -45.03 4.06
C GLY A 301 7.59 -44.66 3.75
N CYS A 302 8.46 -44.75 4.74
CA CYS A 302 9.85 -44.33 4.65
C CYS A 302 10.76 -45.56 4.76
N SER A 303 11.46 -45.88 3.68
CA SER A 303 12.47 -46.92 3.63
C SER A 303 13.74 -46.45 4.34
N GLY A 304 14.52 -47.43 4.81
CA GLY A 304 15.75 -47.11 5.50
C GLY A 304 16.30 -48.28 6.32
N ALA A 305 17.22 -47.94 7.21
CA ALA A 305 17.90 -48.86 8.08
C ALA A 305 18.18 -48.22 9.45
N TRP A 306 18.30 -49.06 10.48
CA TRP A 306 18.64 -48.64 11.83
C TRP A 306 19.32 -49.78 12.59
N SER A 307 20.23 -49.41 13.50
CA SER A 307 20.99 -50.35 14.34
C SER A 307 20.72 -50.16 15.83
N VAL A 308 20.09 -49.05 16.23
CA VAL A 308 19.54 -48.88 17.58
C VAL A 308 18.21 -49.63 17.63
N GLY A 309 18.18 -50.73 18.38
CA GLY A 309 17.03 -51.65 18.43
C GLY A 309 15.71 -50.99 18.84
N GLY A 310 14.65 -51.47 18.19
CA GLY A 310 13.27 -51.23 18.56
C GLY A 310 12.52 -50.23 17.66
N VAL A 311 11.20 -50.42 17.63
CA VAL A 311 10.21 -49.50 17.07
C VAL A 311 9.30 -49.07 18.22
N LEU A 312 9.75 -48.07 18.97
CA LEU A 312 9.14 -47.66 20.23
C LEU A 312 8.72 -46.18 20.17
N GLU A 313 7.60 -45.84 20.83
CA GLU A 313 7.10 -44.47 20.90
C GLU A 313 8.11 -43.50 21.53
N THR A 314 8.88 -44.00 22.50
CA THR A 314 9.83 -43.20 23.28
C THR A 314 11.20 -43.06 22.62
N SER A 315 11.39 -43.62 21.42
CA SER A 315 12.67 -43.53 20.73
C SER A 315 12.94 -42.09 20.30
N ALA A 316 14.04 -41.51 20.78
CA ALA A 316 14.56 -40.24 20.29
C ALA A 316 15.44 -40.48 19.05
N PRO A 317 15.54 -39.51 18.11
CA PRO A 317 16.50 -39.57 17.01
C PRO A 317 17.92 -39.77 17.54
N ALA A 318 18.65 -40.74 16.97
CA ALA A 318 19.99 -41.14 17.39
C ALA A 318 21.07 -40.74 16.38
N CYS A 319 20.71 -40.53 15.11
CA CYS A 319 21.65 -40.16 14.04
C CYS A 319 21.26 -38.88 13.30
N ASN A 320 20.58 -37.96 13.98
CA ASN A 320 20.10 -36.69 13.41
C ASN A 320 19.21 -36.89 12.17
N ARG A 321 18.35 -37.92 12.18
CA ARG A 321 17.43 -38.24 11.09
C ARG A 321 18.13 -38.50 9.75
N ALA A 322 19.21 -39.28 9.76
CA ALA A 322 19.98 -39.62 8.57
C ALA A 322 19.72 -41.04 8.04
N GLY A 323 18.74 -41.77 8.60
CA GLY A 323 18.56 -43.22 8.41
C GLY A 323 17.73 -43.66 7.20
N GLY A 324 17.24 -42.71 6.39
CA GLY A 324 16.56 -42.98 5.12
C GLY A 324 17.47 -43.72 4.13
N ASP A 325 16.92 -44.44 3.15
CA ASP A 325 17.71 -45.27 2.24
C ASP A 325 18.52 -44.47 1.21
N ASP A 326 18.14 -43.22 0.95
CA ASP A 326 18.95 -42.23 0.23
C ASP A 326 19.73 -41.28 1.18
N GLY A 327 19.63 -41.53 2.49
CA GLY A 327 20.26 -40.74 3.54
C GLY A 327 21.76 -41.00 3.72
N ALA A 328 22.42 -40.10 4.47
CA ALA A 328 23.85 -40.20 4.78
C ALA A 328 24.21 -41.43 5.65
N ALA A 329 23.22 -42.02 6.34
CA ALA A 329 23.36 -43.24 7.13
C ALA A 329 22.40 -44.33 6.62
N SER A 330 22.33 -44.54 5.30
CA SER A 330 21.45 -45.53 4.63
C SER A 330 21.67 -46.99 5.03
N GLU A 331 22.78 -47.30 5.70
CA GLU A 331 23.06 -48.60 6.31
C GLU A 331 22.58 -48.72 7.77
N GLY A 332 22.12 -47.62 8.38
CA GLY A 332 21.50 -47.58 9.69
C GLY A 332 22.46 -47.49 10.88
N GLN A 333 23.77 -47.34 10.64
CA GLN A 333 24.77 -47.28 11.71
C GLN A 333 24.51 -46.09 12.66
N GLY A 334 24.23 -46.39 13.92
CA GLY A 334 23.89 -45.40 14.96
C GLY A 334 22.50 -44.78 14.85
N CYS A 335 21.69 -45.15 13.85
CA CYS A 335 20.32 -44.66 13.70
C CYS A 335 19.33 -45.50 14.51
N ALA A 336 18.27 -44.86 14.99
CA ALA A 336 17.04 -45.47 15.49
C ALA A 336 15.96 -45.43 14.41
N SER A 337 14.90 -46.21 14.60
CA SER A 337 13.75 -46.26 13.67
C SER A 337 13.11 -44.88 13.43
N VAL A 338 13.08 -44.00 14.43
CA VAL A 338 12.57 -42.62 14.31
C VAL A 338 13.44 -41.71 13.44
N ASP A 339 14.70 -42.06 13.20
CA ASP A 339 15.59 -41.31 12.31
C ASP A 339 15.23 -41.43 10.82
N LEU A 340 14.28 -42.31 10.47
CA LEU A 340 13.73 -42.40 9.12
C LEU A 340 12.65 -41.34 8.87
N CYS A 341 12.06 -40.78 9.94
CA CYS A 341 11.03 -39.75 9.83
C CYS A 341 11.65 -38.35 9.80
N ALA A 342 11.05 -37.43 9.05
CA ALA A 342 11.45 -36.02 9.03
C ALA A 342 11.11 -35.30 10.36
N THR A 343 11.68 -34.11 10.57
CA THR A 343 11.27 -33.23 11.68
C THR A 343 9.78 -32.86 11.57
N GLY A 344 9.05 -32.95 12.69
CA GLY A 344 7.58 -32.81 12.74
C GLY A 344 6.81 -34.09 12.38
N TRP A 345 7.53 -35.20 12.24
CA TRP A 345 6.99 -36.53 12.01
C TRP A 345 7.56 -37.52 13.02
N HIS A 346 6.75 -38.51 13.36
CA HIS A 346 7.06 -39.61 14.28
C HIS A 346 6.74 -40.96 13.62
N VAL A 347 7.28 -42.06 14.15
CA VAL A 347 6.83 -43.40 13.72
C VAL A 347 5.40 -43.59 14.21
N CYS A 348 4.46 -43.89 13.31
CA CYS A 348 3.03 -44.02 13.65
C CYS A 348 2.83 -44.91 14.88
N ARG A 349 1.94 -44.51 15.79
CA ARG A 349 1.80 -45.13 17.12
C ARG A 349 1.06 -46.46 17.10
N GLY A 350 0.09 -46.60 16.21
CA GLY A 350 -0.87 -47.71 16.26
C GLY A 350 -1.73 -47.78 15.00
N HIS A 351 -2.54 -48.82 14.92
CA HIS A 351 -3.41 -49.04 13.78
C HIS A 351 -4.50 -47.96 13.66
N GLU A 352 -4.94 -47.38 14.77
CA GLU A 352 -5.93 -46.30 14.80
C GLU A 352 -5.41 -45.03 14.12
N GLU A 353 -4.12 -44.72 14.31
CA GLU A 353 -3.49 -43.58 13.65
C GLU A 353 -3.38 -43.82 12.14
N VAL A 354 -3.00 -45.03 11.73
CA VAL A 354 -2.99 -45.40 10.30
C VAL A 354 -4.39 -45.30 9.71
N THR A 355 -5.44 -45.73 10.43
CA THR A 355 -6.84 -45.52 9.99
C THR A 355 -7.16 -44.05 9.82
N ALA A 356 -6.77 -43.20 10.78
CA ALA A 356 -7.07 -41.78 10.73
C ALA A 356 -6.33 -41.04 9.59
N LYS A 357 -5.08 -41.44 9.31
CA LYS A 357 -4.20 -40.72 8.36
C LYS A 357 -4.27 -41.27 6.92
N ALA A 358 -4.55 -42.57 6.74
CA ALA A 358 -4.60 -43.22 5.43
C ALA A 358 -5.92 -43.98 5.14
N GLY A 359 -6.70 -44.33 6.16
CA GLY A 359 -7.86 -45.21 6.04
C GLY A 359 -7.52 -46.69 5.85
N SER A 360 -6.48 -47.01 5.08
CA SER A 360 -6.03 -48.40 4.83
C SER A 360 -4.53 -48.49 4.50
N CYS A 361 -3.97 -49.70 4.55
CA CYS A 361 -2.60 -49.99 4.09
C CYS A 361 -2.47 -50.20 2.56
N ALA A 362 -3.54 -50.03 1.77
CA ALA A 362 -3.54 -50.44 0.36
C ALA A 362 -2.44 -49.77 -0.49
N ASP A 363 -2.14 -48.50 -0.20
CA ASP A 363 -1.16 -47.71 -0.97
C ASP A 363 0.21 -47.65 -0.27
N ALA A 364 0.44 -48.48 0.75
CA ALA A 364 1.77 -48.67 1.32
C ALA A 364 2.71 -49.39 0.34
N VAL A 365 2.16 -50.19 -0.58
CA VAL A 365 2.92 -50.89 -1.62
C VAL A 365 2.59 -50.24 -2.96
N PRO A 366 3.51 -49.48 -3.56
CA PRO A 366 3.25 -48.84 -4.84
C PRO A 366 3.11 -49.89 -5.96
N PRO A 367 2.34 -49.59 -7.02
CA PRO A 367 2.25 -50.47 -8.18
C PRO A 367 3.64 -50.80 -8.76
N GLY A 368 3.91 -52.08 -8.97
CA GLY A 368 5.18 -52.55 -9.53
C GLY A 368 6.27 -52.87 -8.49
N ALA A 369 6.03 -52.62 -7.19
CA ALA A 369 6.91 -53.13 -6.15
C ALA A 369 6.97 -54.67 -6.22
N PRO A 370 8.16 -55.29 -6.09
CA PRO A 370 8.28 -56.75 -6.10
C PRO A 370 7.45 -57.40 -4.98
N ASP A 371 6.99 -58.62 -5.20
CA ASP A 371 6.32 -59.38 -4.15
C ASP A 371 7.25 -59.58 -2.94
N LYS A 372 6.67 -59.48 -1.74
CA LYS A 372 7.37 -59.66 -0.46
C LYS A 372 8.60 -58.77 -0.28
N SER A 373 8.55 -57.53 -0.72
CA SER A 373 9.68 -56.59 -0.67
C SER A 373 9.50 -55.53 0.42
N LEU A 374 8.31 -54.96 0.53
CA LEU A 374 8.04 -53.82 1.40
C LEU A 374 7.31 -54.23 2.67
N PHE A 375 7.86 -53.77 3.81
CA PHE A 375 7.21 -53.75 5.11
C PHE A 375 7.56 -52.44 5.81
N PHE A 376 6.55 -51.70 6.25
CA PHE A 376 6.70 -50.45 6.98
C PHE A 376 6.17 -50.63 8.39
N ALA A 377 7.09 -50.72 9.35
CA ALA A 377 6.80 -50.95 10.75
C ALA A 377 6.17 -49.71 11.41
N LEU A 378 5.42 -49.93 12.48
CA LEU A 378 4.90 -48.91 13.37
C LEU A 378 5.01 -49.37 14.82
N VAL A 379 4.71 -48.49 15.79
CA VAL A 379 4.97 -48.76 17.22
C VAL A 379 4.05 -49.83 17.83
N GLN A 380 2.99 -50.23 17.13
CA GLN A 380 2.01 -51.21 17.59
C GLN A 380 2.68 -52.49 18.11
N ARG A 381 2.15 -52.99 19.22
CA ARG A 381 2.67 -54.16 19.93
C ARG A 381 1.57 -55.19 20.20
N SER A 382 2.01 -56.40 20.55
CA SER A 382 1.19 -57.47 21.11
C SER A 382 1.81 -58.03 22.40
N ASP A 383 0.99 -58.70 23.21
CA ASP A 383 1.48 -59.56 24.28
C ASP A 383 1.85 -60.94 23.71
N ASP A 384 1.03 -61.48 22.80
CA ASP A 384 1.27 -62.71 22.05
C ASP A 384 0.37 -62.83 20.81
N GLN A 385 0.63 -63.85 20.00
CA GLN A 385 -0.22 -64.31 18.88
C GLN A 385 -0.60 -63.24 17.84
N THR A 386 0.20 -62.17 17.70
CA THR A 386 -0.04 -61.14 16.69
C THR A 386 -1.42 -60.49 16.81
N VAL A 387 -1.88 -60.29 18.06
CA VAL A 387 -3.12 -59.56 18.38
C VAL A 387 -2.78 -58.12 18.74
N CYS A 388 -3.45 -57.16 18.12
CA CYS A 388 -3.24 -55.74 18.43
C CYS A 388 -3.89 -55.35 19.77
N GLY A 389 -3.29 -54.38 20.47
CA GLY A 389 -3.81 -53.81 21.72
C GLY A 389 -3.20 -54.39 23.00
N GLY A 390 -2.10 -55.17 22.89
CA GLY A 390 -1.34 -55.65 24.05
C GLY A 390 -0.37 -54.60 24.62
N THR A 391 0.14 -54.86 25.82
CA THR A 391 1.15 -53.99 26.48
C THR A 391 2.58 -54.50 26.33
N GLY A 392 2.73 -55.72 25.82
CA GLY A 392 3.99 -56.41 25.62
C GLY A 392 4.84 -55.79 24.53
N HIS A 393 5.93 -56.48 24.23
CA HIS A 393 6.90 -56.07 23.24
C HIS A 393 6.99 -57.06 22.08
N ASN A 394 6.03 -57.97 21.97
CA ASN A 394 6.04 -59.04 21.00
C ASN A 394 5.58 -58.55 19.63
N ASP A 395 6.10 -59.20 18.60
CA ASP A 395 5.82 -58.96 17.17
C ASP A 395 6.20 -57.53 16.68
N VAL A 396 6.32 -57.38 15.36
CA VAL A 396 6.42 -56.06 14.70
C VAL A 396 5.27 -55.94 13.72
N PHE A 397 4.48 -54.90 13.83
CA PHE A 397 3.28 -54.69 13.00
C PHE A 397 3.53 -53.62 11.93
N GLY A 398 2.84 -53.75 10.80
CA GLY A 398 3.06 -52.84 9.69
C GLY A 398 2.07 -52.92 8.55
N CYS A 399 2.28 -52.04 7.58
CA CYS A 399 1.71 -52.13 6.24
C CYS A 399 2.76 -52.71 5.28
N GLY A 400 2.33 -53.40 4.22
CA GLY A 400 3.25 -53.87 3.18
C GLY A 400 2.79 -55.15 2.50
N ASN A 401 3.70 -55.76 1.74
CA ASN A 401 3.53 -57.08 1.13
C ASN A 401 4.47 -58.16 1.70
N LEU A 402 5.39 -57.80 2.60
CA LEU A 402 6.26 -58.73 3.34
C LEU A 402 5.68 -59.07 4.72
N GLY A 403 5.81 -60.34 5.13
CA GLY A 403 5.40 -60.82 6.46
C GLY A 403 4.07 -61.57 6.48
N THR A 404 3.70 -62.05 7.67
CA THR A 404 2.48 -62.82 7.89
C THR A 404 1.26 -61.92 7.71
N THR A 405 0.28 -62.40 6.95
CA THR A 405 -0.97 -61.67 6.72
C THR A 405 -1.82 -61.66 7.97
N LEU A 406 -2.22 -60.46 8.40
CA LEU A 406 -3.14 -60.28 9.51
C LEU A 406 -4.57 -60.61 9.08
N VAL A 407 -5.29 -61.36 9.92
CA VAL A 407 -6.71 -61.64 9.72
C VAL A 407 -7.57 -60.69 10.57
N PRO A 408 -8.78 -60.33 10.15
CA PRO A 408 -9.63 -59.36 10.86
C PRO A 408 -9.86 -59.69 12.36
N ALA A 409 -9.86 -60.98 12.72
CA ALA A 409 -10.02 -61.44 14.10
C ALA A 409 -8.90 -60.98 15.05
N LYS A 410 -7.78 -60.47 14.53
CA LYS A 410 -6.65 -59.95 15.32
C LYS A 410 -6.83 -58.50 15.79
N GLY A 411 -7.92 -57.84 15.39
CA GLY A 411 -8.26 -56.49 15.88
C GLY A 411 -7.35 -55.37 15.37
N CYS A 412 -6.44 -55.65 14.44
CA CYS A 412 -5.42 -54.72 13.98
C CYS A 412 -5.88 -53.66 12.95
N GLY A 413 -7.19 -53.43 12.85
CA GLY A 413 -7.77 -52.45 11.93
C GLY A 413 -7.23 -52.56 10.49
N PRO A 414 -6.62 -51.50 9.94
CA PRO A 414 -6.14 -51.44 8.56
C PRO A 414 -4.83 -52.18 8.32
N LEU A 415 -4.13 -52.60 9.38
CA LEU A 415 -2.82 -53.24 9.24
C LEU A 415 -2.94 -54.58 8.53
N THR A 416 -2.05 -54.83 7.59
CA THR A 416 -2.11 -56.02 6.74
C THR A 416 -1.04 -57.04 7.10
N LYS A 417 0.03 -56.65 7.81
CA LYS A 417 1.23 -57.45 7.98
C LYS A 417 1.79 -57.41 9.40
N ALA A 418 2.45 -58.50 9.78
CA ALA A 418 3.33 -58.55 10.94
C ALA A 418 4.55 -59.45 10.71
N LEU A 419 5.63 -59.14 11.44
CA LEU A 419 6.80 -59.99 11.63
C LEU A 419 6.73 -60.57 13.05
N ALA A 420 6.37 -61.84 13.16
CA ALA A 420 6.24 -62.61 14.41
C ALA A 420 7.13 -63.87 14.38
N SER A 421 8.09 -64.06 15.29
CA SER A 421 8.94 -65.26 15.31
C SER A 421 8.62 -66.18 16.47
N THR A 422 8.94 -67.47 16.31
CA THR A 422 9.04 -68.42 17.44
C THR A 422 10.48 -68.81 17.72
N GLN A 423 11.44 -68.23 16.99
CA GLN A 423 12.86 -68.57 17.08
C GLN A 423 13.66 -67.43 17.70
N ALA A 424 14.50 -67.79 18.66
CA ALA A 424 15.49 -66.88 19.23
C ALA A 424 16.39 -66.28 18.14
N ASN A 425 16.73 -65.00 18.29
CA ASN A 425 17.48 -64.15 17.38
C ASN A 425 16.88 -63.92 15.98
N ALA A 426 15.58 -64.18 15.78
CA ALA A 426 14.89 -63.88 14.52
C ALA A 426 13.71 -62.92 14.77
N CYS A 427 13.52 -61.93 13.88
CA CYS A 427 12.26 -61.20 13.80
C CYS A 427 11.39 -61.91 12.78
N GLY A 428 10.22 -62.41 13.15
CA GLY A 428 9.36 -63.06 12.16
C GLY A 428 9.69 -64.51 11.82
N TYR A 429 8.65 -65.23 11.39
CA TYR A 429 8.72 -66.29 10.40
C TYR A 429 9.30 -65.63 9.14
N ASN A 430 10.62 -65.63 9.05
CA ASN A 430 11.29 -65.10 7.89
C ASN A 430 10.84 -65.95 6.69
N GLU A 431 9.97 -65.38 5.85
CA GLU A 431 9.95 -65.64 4.40
C GLU A 431 11.23 -65.05 3.74
N ALA A 432 12.33 -65.09 4.48
CA ALA A 432 13.68 -64.86 4.05
C ALA A 432 14.44 -66.04 4.63
N GLU A 433 15.38 -66.61 3.89
CA GLU A 433 16.32 -67.48 4.58
C GLU A 433 16.96 -66.66 5.72
N PRO A 434 16.94 -67.15 6.98
CA PRO A 434 17.19 -66.35 8.19
C PRO A 434 18.55 -65.61 8.23
N ASN A 435 19.43 -65.84 7.25
CA ASN A 435 20.73 -65.20 7.14
C ASN A 435 20.79 -64.03 6.13
N LEU A 436 19.78 -63.80 5.29
CA LEU A 436 19.87 -62.84 4.17
C LEU A 436 18.85 -61.69 4.21
N GLY A 437 17.84 -61.75 5.08
CA GLY A 437 16.90 -60.65 5.29
C GLY A 437 17.50 -59.53 6.15
N PRO A 438 17.14 -58.25 5.92
CA PRO A 438 17.67 -57.13 6.70
C PRO A 438 17.07 -57.01 8.11
N TRP A 439 15.92 -57.63 8.40
CA TRP A 439 15.22 -57.54 9.68
C TRP A 439 15.80 -58.53 10.70
N GLN A 440 16.24 -58.04 11.87
CA GLN A 440 16.92 -58.86 12.88
C GLN A 440 16.49 -58.50 14.30
N CYS A 441 16.18 -59.50 15.12
CA CYS A 441 15.77 -59.31 16.52
C CYS A 441 16.83 -59.94 17.41
N LEU A 442 17.93 -59.23 17.62
CA LEU A 442 19.08 -59.74 18.36
C LEU A 442 18.83 -59.57 19.87
N GLY A 443 18.86 -60.65 20.64
CA GLY A 443 18.60 -60.56 22.08
C GLY A 443 18.67 -61.85 22.89
N GLY A 444 19.17 -62.95 22.32
CA GLY A 444 19.28 -64.22 23.01
C GLY A 444 17.97 -65.03 22.99
N GLY A 445 17.81 -65.94 23.96
CA GLY A 445 16.75 -66.96 23.97
C GLY A 445 15.32 -66.40 23.90
N ASP A 446 15.09 -65.24 24.51
CA ASP A 446 13.75 -64.64 24.65
C ASP A 446 13.48 -63.52 23.63
N SER A 447 14.35 -63.33 22.63
CA SER A 447 14.17 -62.23 21.67
C SER A 447 12.88 -62.33 20.84
N HIS A 448 12.37 -63.54 20.68
CA HIS A 448 11.10 -63.88 20.02
C HIS A 448 9.85 -63.54 20.85
N LEU A 449 10.04 -62.96 22.05
CA LEU A 449 8.96 -62.45 22.90
C LEU A 449 8.99 -60.91 23.00
N ARG A 450 9.94 -60.28 22.31
CA ARG A 450 10.32 -58.86 22.46
C ARG A 450 10.73 -58.23 21.12
N GLU A 451 10.17 -58.70 20.01
CA GLU A 451 10.60 -58.25 18.68
C GLU A 451 10.48 -56.74 18.49
N SER A 452 9.38 -56.10 18.89
CA SER A 452 9.21 -54.64 18.75
C SER A 452 10.25 -53.83 19.51
N GLU A 453 10.87 -54.38 20.56
CA GLU A 453 11.91 -53.72 21.35
C GLU A 453 13.32 -53.96 20.80
N LEU A 454 13.53 -55.12 20.17
CA LEU A 454 14.87 -55.56 19.75
C LEU A 454 15.10 -55.43 18.25
N VAL A 455 14.04 -55.22 17.46
CA VAL A 455 14.12 -55.20 16.01
C VAL A 455 15.11 -54.14 15.52
N THR A 456 16.06 -54.60 14.74
CA THR A 456 16.99 -53.81 13.94
C THR A 456 16.73 -54.09 12.48
N LYS A 457 17.19 -53.18 11.62
CA LYS A 457 17.05 -53.34 10.18
C LYS A 457 18.32 -52.89 9.50
N ALA A 458 19.10 -53.82 8.98
CA ALA A 458 20.34 -53.52 8.30
C ALA A 458 20.12 -52.83 6.94
N GLY A 459 21.15 -52.11 6.49
CA GLY A 459 21.31 -51.74 5.09
C GLY A 459 21.42 -52.94 4.15
N CYS A 460 21.21 -52.72 2.86
CA CYS A 460 21.36 -53.74 1.82
C CYS A 460 22.26 -53.23 0.69
N PRO A 461 23.53 -52.87 0.98
CA PRO A 461 24.42 -52.34 -0.02
C PRO A 461 24.57 -53.33 -1.19
N ASN A 462 24.49 -52.83 -2.42
CA ASN A 462 24.61 -53.63 -3.64
C ASN A 462 23.62 -54.81 -3.75
N ARG A 463 22.41 -54.68 -3.20
CA ARG A 463 21.39 -55.75 -3.17
C ARG A 463 21.86 -57.02 -2.45
N SER A 464 22.67 -56.85 -1.40
CA SER A 464 23.21 -57.96 -0.60
C SER A 464 22.14 -58.73 0.18
N CYS A 465 20.93 -58.19 0.29
CA CYS A 465 19.82 -58.82 1.00
C CYS A 465 18.86 -59.51 0.04
N SER A 466 18.17 -60.54 0.54
CA SER A 466 17.07 -61.18 -0.18
C SER A 466 15.92 -61.58 0.74
N TYR A 467 14.69 -61.53 0.21
CA TYR A 467 13.50 -62.17 0.79
C TYR A 467 13.17 -63.38 -0.08
N ASP A 468 13.07 -64.58 0.49
CA ASP A 468 12.86 -65.84 -0.24
C ASP A 468 13.78 -66.02 -1.48
N GLY A 469 15.04 -65.58 -1.39
CA GLY A 469 15.99 -65.63 -2.50
C GLY A 469 15.80 -64.57 -3.59
N GLN A 470 14.79 -63.71 -3.48
CA GLN A 470 14.62 -62.53 -4.34
C GLN A 470 15.46 -61.37 -3.82
N PRO A 471 16.41 -60.84 -4.61
CA PRO A 471 17.26 -59.74 -4.19
C PRO A 471 16.44 -58.47 -3.98
N VAL A 472 16.78 -57.72 -2.92
CA VAL A 472 16.04 -56.53 -2.52
C VAL A 472 16.94 -55.30 -2.64
N GLY A 473 16.46 -54.27 -3.33
CA GLY A 473 17.14 -52.98 -3.44
C GLY A 473 17.04 -52.13 -2.18
N SER A 474 17.79 -51.03 -2.12
CA SER A 474 17.70 -50.06 -1.03
C SER A 474 16.31 -49.43 -0.91
N SER A 475 15.63 -49.19 -2.04
CA SER A 475 14.27 -48.64 -2.11
C SER A 475 13.17 -49.65 -1.80
N ASP A 476 13.46 -50.94 -1.97
CA ASP A 476 12.44 -52.00 -2.01
C ASP A 476 12.41 -52.82 -0.72
N LYS A 477 13.07 -52.37 0.36
CA LYS A 477 13.21 -53.12 1.63
C LYS A 477 12.27 -52.65 2.73
N GLY A 478 11.54 -51.56 2.50
CA GLY A 478 10.69 -50.89 3.50
C GLY A 478 11.48 -50.29 4.67
N GLY A 479 10.75 -49.95 5.73
CA GLY A 479 11.29 -49.27 6.90
C GLY A 479 10.19 -49.00 7.93
N VAL A 480 9.79 -47.74 8.11
CA VAL A 480 8.75 -47.34 9.06
C VAL A 480 7.64 -46.54 8.39
N LEU A 481 6.46 -46.53 9.00
CA LEU A 481 5.44 -45.54 8.69
C LEU A 481 5.69 -44.28 9.52
N CYS A 482 5.85 -43.15 8.85
CA CYS A 482 5.98 -41.85 9.49
C CYS A 482 4.64 -41.12 9.43
N CYS A 483 4.13 -40.74 10.59
CA CYS A 483 2.90 -39.95 10.76
C CYS A 483 3.25 -38.53 11.19
N ARG A 484 2.52 -37.56 10.67
CA ARG A 484 2.68 -36.15 11.04
C ARG A 484 2.01 -35.88 12.39
N ASP A 485 2.72 -35.19 13.28
CA ASP A 485 2.24 -34.79 14.62
C ASP A 485 0.91 -34.03 14.60
#